data_AF-A0A5P9PI17-F1
#
_entry.id   AF-A0A5P9PI17-F1
#
_cell.length_a   1.000
_cell.length_b   1.000
_cell.length_c   1.000
_cell.angle_alpha   90.00
_cell.angle_beta   90.00
_cell.angle_gamma   90.00
#
_symmetry.space_group_name_H-M   'P 1'
#
loop_
_entity.id
_entity.type
_entity.pdbx_description
1 polymer ?
#
loop_
_entity_poly.entity_id
_entity_poly.type
_entity_poly.pdbx_seq_one_letter_code
_entity_poly.pdbx_strand_id
1 'polypeptide(L)'
;MNRWTAPLEVKVITGLLVGIAVVHILISLVLLSAPGSTIRVLFVPVTALVLGAVVAAGLAVPGRFPRFSQFSRYIGYAVIAIMALQHAFGMLAGTLWWLRIFFGLAAAGYIYAGVLLSSRPVLRHVGSAKA
;
A
#
# COMPACT_ATOMS: atom_id res chain seq x y z
N MET A 1 -16.53 -7.62 -20.03
CA MET A 1 -15.75 -7.28 -18.82
C MET A 1 -14.33 -7.80 -18.99
N ASN A 2 -13.33 -6.93 -19.13
CA ASN A 2 -11.93 -7.36 -19.21
C ASN A 2 -11.53 -7.98 -17.86
N ARG A 3 -11.38 -9.30 -17.79
CA ARG A 3 -10.89 -9.97 -16.58
C ARG A 3 -9.42 -9.60 -16.42
N TRP A 4 -9.07 -8.97 -15.30
CA TRP A 4 -7.68 -8.67 -15.00
C TRP A 4 -6.90 -9.98 -14.84
N THR A 5 -6.01 -10.27 -15.79
CA THR A 5 -5.25 -11.54 -15.91
C THR A 5 -4.02 -11.63 -15.01
N ALA A 6 -3.83 -10.68 -14.09
CA ALA A 6 -2.71 -10.72 -13.16
C ALA A 6 -2.84 -11.84 -12.10
N PRO A 7 -1.71 -12.36 -11.58
CA PRO A 7 -1.68 -13.28 -10.44
C PRO A 7 -2.43 -12.72 -9.23
N LEU A 8 -2.95 -13.60 -8.38
CA LEU A 8 -3.71 -13.21 -7.19
C LEU A 8 -2.88 -12.32 -6.26
N GLU A 9 -1.59 -12.61 -6.11
CA GLU A 9 -0.64 -11.87 -5.28
C GLU A 9 -0.55 -10.40 -5.68
N VAL A 10 -0.54 -10.11 -6.99
CA VAL A 10 -0.53 -8.74 -7.51
C VAL A 10 -1.83 -8.03 -7.15
N LYS A 11 -2.97 -8.72 -7.25
CA LYS A 11 -4.27 -8.16 -6.88
C LYS A 11 -4.34 -7.84 -5.40
N VAL A 12 -3.83 -8.74 -4.55
CA VAL A 12 -3.77 -8.56 -3.10
C VAL A 12 -2.82 -7.40 -2.74
N ILE A 13 -1.63 -7.33 -3.32
CA ILE A 13 -0.69 -6.22 -3.10
C ILE A 13 -1.36 -4.89 -3.48
N THR A 14 -1.95 -4.79 -4.66
CA THR A 14 -2.65 -3.58 -5.11
C THR A 14 -3.82 -3.22 -4.18
N GLY A 15 -4.61 -4.22 -3.78
CA GLY A 15 -5.71 -4.04 -2.84
C GLY A 15 -5.23 -3.54 -1.47
N LEU A 16 -4.12 -4.03 -0.96
CA LEU A 16 -3.54 -3.60 0.31
C LEU A 16 -2.95 -2.18 0.20
N LEU A 17 -2.13 -1.90 -0.80
CA LEU A 17 -1.48 -0.59 -0.97
C LEU A 17 -2.50 0.54 -1.13
N VAL A 18 -3.55 0.33 -1.94
CA VAL A 18 -4.58 1.33 -2.20
C VAL A 18 -5.67 1.30 -1.13
N GLY A 19 -6.15 0.11 -0.77
CA GLY A 19 -7.26 -0.05 0.16
C GLY A 19 -6.94 0.45 1.56
N ILE A 20 -5.73 0.15 2.09
CA ILE A 20 -5.32 0.67 3.41
C ILE A 20 -5.25 2.20 3.37
N ALA A 21 -4.68 2.78 2.32
CA ALA A 21 -4.59 4.23 2.18
C ALA A 21 -5.98 4.89 2.07
N VAL A 22 -6.91 4.30 1.32
CA VAL A 22 -8.31 4.79 1.24
C VAL A 22 -8.98 4.76 2.60
N VAL A 23 -8.88 3.65 3.34
CA VAL A 23 -9.44 3.55 4.70
C VAL A 23 -8.80 4.58 5.63
N HIS A 24 -7.49 4.80 5.53
CA HIS A 24 -6.80 5.81 6.30
C HIS A 24 -7.32 7.22 5.96
N ILE A 25 -7.54 7.55 4.69
CA ILE A 25 -8.15 8.84 4.29
C ILE A 25 -9.53 8.99 4.94
N LEU A 26 -10.38 7.97 4.89
CA LEU A 26 -11.72 8.02 5.50
C LEU A 26 -11.64 8.27 7.01
N ILE A 27 -10.74 7.59 7.71
CA ILE A 27 -10.48 7.83 9.13
C ILE A 27 -10.00 9.27 9.36
N SER A 28 -9.05 9.76 8.58
CA SER A 28 -8.54 11.13 8.71
C SER A 28 -9.58 12.20 8.41
N LEU A 29 -10.54 11.94 7.51
CA LEU A 29 -11.68 12.83 7.28
C LEU A 29 -12.60 12.91 8.50
N VAL A 30 -12.83 11.78 9.20
CA VAL A 30 -13.56 11.78 10.47
C VAL A 30 -12.76 12.55 11.55
N LEU A 31 -11.44 12.38 11.61
CA LEU A 31 -10.59 13.13 12.55
C LEU A 31 -10.49 14.63 12.22
N LEU A 32 -10.84 15.05 10.99
CA LEU A 32 -10.87 16.46 10.62
C LEU A 32 -11.98 17.23 11.36
N SER A 33 -13.02 16.55 11.82
CA SER A 33 -14.07 17.19 12.62
C SER A 33 -13.68 17.40 14.09
N ALA A 34 -12.50 16.93 14.52
CA ALA A 34 -12.05 17.10 15.89
C ALA A 34 -11.56 18.55 16.15
N PRO A 35 -11.84 19.13 17.33
CA PRO A 35 -11.31 20.45 17.69
C PRO A 35 -9.78 20.49 17.65
N GLY A 36 -9.21 21.54 17.05
CA GLY A 36 -7.75 21.68 16.88
C GLY A 36 -7.14 20.87 15.73
N SER A 37 -7.97 20.14 14.99
CA SER A 37 -7.57 19.42 13.78
C SER A 37 -7.26 20.40 12.63
N THR A 38 -6.34 20.02 11.76
CA THR A 38 -6.00 20.79 10.54
C THR A 38 -5.95 19.88 9.33
N ILE A 39 -6.01 20.45 8.12
CA ILE A 39 -5.96 19.67 6.87
C ILE A 39 -4.68 18.81 6.74
N ARG A 40 -3.63 19.12 7.52
CA ARG A 40 -2.36 18.37 7.55
C ARG A 40 -2.56 16.90 7.93
N VAL A 41 -3.64 16.55 8.63
CA VAL A 41 -3.98 15.16 8.98
C VAL A 41 -4.23 14.29 7.73
N LEU A 42 -4.50 14.91 6.56
CA LEU A 42 -4.65 14.21 5.28
C LEU A 42 -3.32 14.01 4.53
N PHE A 43 -2.24 14.69 4.87
CA PHE A 43 -1.00 14.62 4.07
C PHE A 43 -0.42 13.21 4.02
N VAL A 44 -0.38 12.56 5.18
CA VAL A 44 0.13 11.20 5.33
C VAL A 44 -0.72 10.18 4.55
N PRO A 45 -2.04 10.08 4.74
CA PRO A 45 -2.84 9.10 4.01
C PRO A 45 -2.95 9.40 2.50
N VAL A 46 -2.93 10.67 2.09
CA VAL A 46 -2.90 11.04 0.66
C VAL A 46 -1.59 10.66 0.00
N THR A 47 -0.44 10.93 0.66
CA THR A 47 0.86 10.50 0.13
C THR A 47 0.97 8.98 0.05
N ALA A 48 0.46 8.26 1.05
CA ALA A 48 0.35 6.80 1.01
C ALA A 48 -0.49 6.32 -0.19
N LEU A 49 -1.63 6.96 -0.46
CA LEU A 49 -2.49 6.62 -1.61
C LEU A 49 -1.76 6.87 -2.94
N VAL A 50 -1.12 8.02 -3.10
CA VAL A 50 -0.41 8.38 -4.33
C VAL A 50 0.73 7.39 -4.59
N LEU A 51 1.57 7.13 -3.59
CA LEU A 51 2.69 6.18 -3.72
C LEU A 51 2.18 4.76 -3.96
N GLY A 52 1.16 4.33 -3.22
CA GLY A 52 0.52 3.02 -3.39
C GLY A 52 -0.09 2.85 -4.78
N ALA A 53 -0.76 3.87 -5.31
CA ALA A 53 -1.34 3.86 -6.65
C ALA A 53 -0.28 3.80 -7.75
N VAL A 54 0.85 4.52 -7.60
CA VAL A 54 1.97 4.45 -8.55
C VAL A 54 2.57 3.04 -8.59
N VAL A 55 2.78 2.42 -7.44
CA VAL A 55 3.28 1.03 -7.36
C VAL A 55 2.27 0.06 -7.96
N ALA A 56 0.99 0.16 -7.56
CA ALA A 56 -0.09 -0.67 -8.08
C ALA A 56 -0.24 -0.57 -9.60
N ALA A 57 -0.15 0.65 -10.15
CA ALA A 57 -0.21 0.87 -11.59
C ALA A 57 0.93 0.14 -12.32
N GLY A 58 2.17 0.24 -11.83
CA GLY A 58 3.29 -0.46 -12.45
C GLY A 58 3.21 -1.98 -12.36
N LEU A 59 2.62 -2.52 -11.29
CA LEU A 59 2.36 -3.96 -11.17
C LEU A 59 1.20 -4.43 -12.08
N ALA A 60 0.26 -3.54 -12.42
CA ALA A 60 -0.90 -3.87 -13.23
C ALA A 60 -0.62 -3.98 -14.74
N VAL A 61 0.42 -3.30 -15.26
CA VAL A 61 0.72 -3.23 -16.71
C VAL A 61 2.12 -3.74 -17.10
N PRO A 62 2.53 -4.96 -16.71
CA PRO A 62 3.88 -5.46 -16.98
C PRO A 62 4.20 -5.57 -18.49
N GLY A 63 3.22 -5.95 -19.32
CA GLY A 63 3.43 -6.13 -20.76
C GLY A 63 3.56 -4.83 -21.56
N ARG A 64 3.08 -3.71 -21.03
CA ARG A 64 3.12 -2.40 -21.73
C ARG A 64 4.40 -1.63 -21.41
N PHE A 65 4.90 -1.76 -20.18
CA PHE A 65 6.10 -1.06 -19.71
C PHE A 65 6.93 -1.97 -18.76
N PRO A 66 7.73 -2.90 -19.30
CA PRO A 66 8.45 -3.88 -18.50
C PRO A 66 9.46 -3.25 -17.51
N ARG A 67 10.19 -2.21 -17.94
CA ARG A 67 11.11 -1.47 -17.07
C ARG A 67 10.39 -0.76 -15.93
N PHE A 68 9.21 -0.19 -16.19
CA PHE A 68 8.41 0.47 -15.16
C PHE A 68 7.89 -0.56 -14.15
N SER A 69 7.45 -1.73 -14.61
CA SER A 69 6.96 -2.80 -13.71
C SER A 69 8.05 -3.31 -12.75
N GLN A 70 9.25 -3.54 -13.26
CA GLN A 70 10.42 -3.89 -12.44
C GLN A 70 10.76 -2.78 -11.44
N PHE A 71 10.77 -1.53 -11.90
CA PHE A 71 11.05 -0.36 -11.06
C PHE A 71 10.01 -0.17 -9.95
N SER A 72 8.71 -0.30 -10.28
CA SER A 72 7.61 -0.22 -9.33
C SER A 72 7.70 -1.29 -8.26
N ARG A 73 8.28 -2.47 -8.53
CA ARG A 73 8.57 -3.47 -7.50
C ARG A 73 9.61 -2.96 -6.49
N TYR A 74 10.72 -2.39 -6.96
CA TYR A 74 11.75 -1.86 -6.06
C TYR A 74 11.25 -0.69 -5.22
N ILE A 75 10.52 0.26 -5.84
CA ILE A 75 9.82 1.32 -5.12
C ILE A 75 8.81 0.72 -4.15
N GLY A 76 8.09 -0.33 -4.55
CA GLY A 76 7.11 -1.02 -3.72
C GLY A 76 7.67 -1.45 -2.38
N TYR A 77 8.88 -2.02 -2.33
CA TYR A 77 9.55 -2.35 -1.07
C TYR A 77 9.80 -1.12 -0.19
N ALA A 78 10.28 -0.02 -0.76
CA ALA A 78 10.52 1.21 -0.01
C ALA A 78 9.21 1.79 0.54
N VAL A 79 8.16 1.86 -0.27
CA VAL A 79 6.83 2.32 0.14
C VAL A 79 6.27 1.44 1.25
N ILE A 80 6.34 0.11 1.08
CA ILE A 80 5.89 -0.85 2.09
C ILE A 80 6.64 -0.66 3.41
N ALA A 81 7.96 -0.54 3.38
CA ALA A 81 8.78 -0.40 4.59
C ALA A 81 8.44 0.90 5.33
N ILE A 82 8.40 2.03 4.62
CA ILE A 82 8.07 3.34 5.20
C ILE A 82 6.65 3.34 5.77
N MET A 83 5.67 2.82 5.02
CA MET A 83 4.28 2.82 5.47
C MET A 83 4.03 1.83 6.60
N ALA A 84 4.65 0.65 6.59
CA ALA A 84 4.57 -0.30 7.69
C ALA A 84 5.11 0.33 8.97
N LEU A 85 6.29 0.98 8.89
CA LEU A 85 6.91 1.64 10.04
C LEU A 85 6.06 2.80 10.55
N GLN A 86 5.53 3.63 9.65
CA GLN A 86 4.64 4.73 10.00
C GLN A 86 3.38 4.24 10.73
N HIS A 87 2.74 3.17 10.24
CA HIS A 87 1.56 2.61 10.90
C HIS A 87 1.93 1.93 12.22
N ALA A 88 3.10 1.29 12.33
CA ALA A 88 3.59 0.75 13.61
C ALA A 88 3.78 1.87 14.66
N PHE A 89 4.38 3.00 14.27
CA PHE A 89 4.47 4.17 15.16
C PHE A 89 3.08 4.75 15.49
N GLY A 90 2.16 4.80 14.52
CA GLY A 90 0.78 5.20 14.75
C GLY A 90 0.05 4.31 15.77
N MET A 91 0.30 3.00 15.74
CA MET A 91 -0.24 2.05 16.72
C MET A 91 0.32 2.31 18.13
N LEU A 92 1.61 2.65 18.24
CA LEU A 92 2.25 2.95 19.52
C LEU A 92 1.80 4.30 20.10
N ALA A 93 1.65 5.31 19.23
CA ALA A 93 1.27 6.67 19.61
C ALA A 93 -0.24 6.86 19.81
N GLY A 94 -1.07 5.99 19.21
CA GLY A 94 -2.52 6.13 19.24
C GLY A 94 -3.11 5.97 20.64
N THR A 95 -3.92 6.94 21.07
CA THR A 95 -4.64 6.92 22.35
C THR A 95 -5.96 6.13 22.26
N LEU A 96 -6.65 6.22 21.12
CA LEU A 96 -7.90 5.50 20.88
C LEU A 96 -7.62 4.04 20.50
N TRP A 97 -8.17 3.10 21.26
CA TRP A 97 -7.90 1.66 21.09
C TRP A 97 -8.21 1.15 19.67
N TRP A 98 -9.32 1.58 19.08
CA TRP A 98 -9.73 1.14 17.75
C TRP A 98 -8.79 1.65 16.64
N LEU A 99 -8.21 2.85 16.81
CA LEU A 99 -7.16 3.36 15.91
C LEU A 99 -5.91 2.50 15.99
N ARG A 100 -5.52 2.05 17.19
CA ARG A 100 -4.36 1.16 17.36
C ARG A 100 -4.56 -0.16 16.61
N ILE A 101 -5.77 -0.72 16.63
CA ILE A 101 -6.11 -1.93 15.85
C ILE A 101 -5.96 -1.64 14.35
N PHE A 102 -6.54 -0.55 13.86
CA PHE A 102 -6.39 -0.17 12.46
C PHE A 102 -4.92 -0.04 12.06
N PHE A 103 -4.13 0.70 12.83
CA PHE A 103 -2.71 0.90 12.57
C PHE A 103 -1.91 -0.40 12.64
N GLY A 104 -2.20 -1.28 13.59
CA GLY A 104 -1.56 -2.60 13.68
C GLY A 104 -1.90 -3.50 12.49
N LEU A 105 -3.17 -3.56 12.08
CA LEU A 105 -3.61 -4.31 10.91
C LEU A 105 -3.03 -3.73 9.61
N ALA A 106 -2.98 -2.41 9.48
CA ALA A 106 -2.38 -1.73 8.35
C ALA A 106 -0.88 -2.06 8.25
N ALA A 107 -0.14 -1.98 9.36
CA ALA A 107 1.28 -2.35 9.40
C ALA A 107 1.49 -3.81 8.99
N ALA A 108 0.71 -4.74 9.54
CA ALA A 108 0.75 -6.15 9.16
C ALA A 108 0.41 -6.36 7.68
N GLY A 109 -0.58 -5.64 7.15
CA GLY A 109 -0.96 -5.65 5.74
C GLY A 109 0.17 -5.20 4.82
N TYR A 110 0.87 -4.11 5.15
CA TYR A 110 2.05 -3.69 4.40
C TYR A 110 3.18 -4.72 4.45
N ILE A 111 3.49 -5.28 5.63
CA ILE A 111 4.51 -6.33 5.76
C ILE A 111 4.16 -7.54 4.89
N TYR A 112 2.89 -7.98 4.94
CA TYR A 112 2.42 -9.09 4.12
C TYR A 112 2.50 -8.77 2.61
N ALA A 113 2.18 -7.55 2.20
CA ALA A 113 2.38 -7.10 0.82
C ALA A 113 3.87 -7.20 0.40
N GLY A 114 4.81 -6.91 1.30
CA GLY A 114 6.25 -7.06 1.05
C GLY A 114 6.67 -8.52 0.84
N VAL A 115 6.11 -9.44 1.63
CA VAL A 115 6.31 -10.89 1.44
C VAL A 115 5.76 -11.34 0.09
N LEU A 116 4.55 -10.90 -0.27
CA LEU A 116 3.95 -11.22 -1.58
C LEU A 116 4.75 -10.63 -2.75
N LEU A 117 5.33 -9.44 -2.59
CA LEU A 117 6.15 -8.80 -3.62
C LEU A 117 7.42 -9.60 -3.94
N SER A 118 7.88 -10.40 -2.98
CA SER A 118 8.99 -11.34 -3.11
C SER A 118 8.59 -12.70 -3.70
N SER A 119 7.30 -12.97 -3.86
CA SER A 119 6.79 -14.27 -4.30
C SER A 119 7.09 -14.56 -5.77
N ARG A 120 7.41 -15.82 -6.09
CA ARG A 120 7.70 -16.27 -7.46
C ARG A 120 6.65 -15.85 -8.51
N PRO A 121 5.33 -15.92 -8.23
CA PRO A 121 4.31 -15.45 -9.17
C PRO A 121 4.48 -13.98 -9.56
N VAL A 122 4.75 -13.11 -8.59
CA VAL A 122 4.99 -11.68 -8.84
C VAL A 122 6.29 -11.50 -9.62
N LEU A 123 7.36 -12.20 -9.23
CA LEU A 123 8.66 -12.14 -9.91
C LEU A 123 8.55 -12.47 -11.40
N ARG A 124 7.79 -13.51 -11.75
CA ARG A 124 7.53 -13.91 -13.13
C ARG A 124 6.66 -12.90 -13.86
N HIS A 125 5.60 -12.42 -13.20
CA HIS A 125 4.66 -11.45 -13.77
C HIS A 125 5.33 -10.13 -14.16
N VAL A 126 6.26 -9.63 -13.34
CA VAL A 126 7.01 -8.39 -13.62
C VAL A 126 8.28 -8.62 -14.43
N GLY A 127 8.53 -9.84 -14.92
CA GLY A 127 9.72 -10.18 -15.72
C GLY A 127 11.05 -10.08 -14.95
N SER A 128 11.04 -10.26 -13.63
CA SER A 128 12.24 -10.26 -12.77
C SER A 128 12.81 -11.66 -12.51
N ALA A 129 12.09 -12.72 -12.90
CA ALA A 129 12.56 -14.09 -12.85
C ALA A 129 12.15 -14.83 -14.13
N LYS A 130 12.94 -15.84 -14.54
CA LYS A 130 12.58 -16.71 -15.67
C LYS A 130 11.28 -17.46 -15.36
N ALA A 131 10.43 -17.59 -16.38
CA ALA A 131 9.19 -18.37 -16.33
C ALA A 131 9.49 -19.81 -15.91
#